data_AF-A0A1J3JVX6-F1
#
_entry.id   AF-A0A1J3JVX6-F1
#
_cell.length_a   1.000
_cell.length_b   1.000
_cell.length_c   1.000
_cell.angle_alpha   90.00
_cell.angle_beta   90.00
_cell.angle_gamma   90.00
#
_symmetry.space_group_name_H-M   'P 1'
#
loop_
_entity.id
_entity.type
_entity.pdbx_description
1 polymer ?
#
loop_
_entity_poly.entity_id
_entity_poly.type
_entity_poly.pdbx_seq_one_letter_code
_entity_poly.pdbx_strand_id
1 'polypeptide(L)'
;PKIEHYGCLVDLLCRAGLLDEALDLVKTMPVKPDVLICGAILSACKSKGTLTELPREVLDSFLEMEFEDSGVYVLMSNIFAANRRWDD
;
A
#
# COMPACT_ATOMS: atom_id res chain seq x y z
N PRO A 1 -18.75 8.41 -1.22
CA PRO A 1 -17.36 8.74 -1.65
C PRO A 1 -16.99 7.96 -2.92
N LYS A 2 -16.22 8.55 -3.84
CA LYS A 2 -15.66 7.85 -5.01
C LYS A 2 -14.23 7.39 -4.74
N ILE A 3 -13.70 6.47 -5.54
CA ILE A 3 -12.31 5.98 -5.43
C ILE A 3 -11.29 7.12 -5.35
N GLU A 4 -11.48 8.18 -6.14
CA GLU A 4 -10.65 9.40 -6.15
C GLU A 4 -10.56 10.07 -4.77
N HIS A 5 -11.65 10.11 -4.00
CA HIS A 5 -11.66 10.72 -2.68
C HIS A 5 -10.86 9.89 -1.69
N TYR A 6 -10.92 8.56 -1.81
CA TYR A 6 -10.11 7.67 -1.00
C TYR A 6 -8.63 7.77 -1.37
N GLY A 7 -8.30 7.87 -2.67
CA GLY A 7 -6.95 8.14 -3.15
C GLY A 7 -6.35 9.40 -2.51
N CYS A 8 -7.08 10.51 -2.52
CA CYS A 8 -6.63 11.74 -1.88
C CYS A 8 -6.45 11.58 -0.36
N LEU A 9 -7.37 10.89 0.32
CA LEU A 9 -7.29 10.73 1.78
C LEU A 9 -6.12 9.82 2.19
N VAL A 10 -5.91 8.72 1.46
CA VAL A 10 -4.76 7.82 1.65
C VAL A 10 -3.45 8.57 1.41
N ASP A 11 -3.32 9.31 0.31
CA ASP A 11 -2.11 10.10 0.02
C ASP A 11 -1.80 11.10 1.16
N LEU A 12 -2.81 11.80 1.65
CA LEU A 12 -2.67 12.74 2.77
C LEU A 12 -2.19 12.04 4.04
N LEU A 13 -2.81 10.92 4.42
CA LEU A 13 -2.42 10.15 5.60
C LEU A 13 -0.99 9.61 5.47
N CYS A 14 -0.67 9.01 4.32
CA CYS A 14 0.67 8.53 3.99
C CYS A 14 1.74 9.62 4.11
N ARG A 15 1.48 10.82 3.56
CA ARG A 15 2.41 11.97 3.62
C ARG A 15 2.50 12.59 5.01
N ALA A 16 1.44 12.52 5.81
CA ALA A 16 1.46 12.88 7.23
C ALA A 16 2.18 11.83 8.09
N GLY A 17 2.52 10.66 7.52
CA GLY A 17 3.14 9.56 8.23
C GLY A 17 2.17 8.73 9.08
N LEU A 18 0.87 8.92 8.87
CA LEU A 18 -0.23 8.19 9.51
C LEU A 18 -0.53 6.93 8.69
N LEU A 19 0.43 6.01 8.68
CA LEU A 19 0.37 4.81 7.84
C LEU A 19 -0.69 3.82 8.33
N ASP A 20 -0.85 3.68 9.65
CA ASP A 20 -1.85 2.78 10.23
C ASP A 20 -3.26 3.25 9.87
N GLU A 21 -3.52 4.56 9.97
CA GLU A 21 -4.80 5.16 9.58
C GLU A 21 -5.05 5.02 8.07
N ALA A 22 -4.00 5.13 7.24
CA ALA A 22 -4.11 4.90 5.81
C ALA A 22 -4.50 3.44 5.50
N LEU A 23 -3.91 2.48 6.22
CA LEU A 23 -4.20 1.06 6.06
C LEU A 23 -5.60 0.69 6.55
N ASP A 24 -6.02 1.24 7.70
CA ASP A 24 -7.38 1.05 8.22
C ASP A 24 -8.43 1.64 7.30
N LEU A 25 -8.13 2.80 6.70
CA LEU A 25 -9.00 3.36 5.67
C LEU A 25 -9.16 2.39 4.51
N VAL A 26 -8.04 1.88 3.95
CA VAL A 26 -8.08 0.92 2.82
C VAL A 26 -8.86 -0.35 3.15
N LYS A 27 -8.70 -0.90 4.36
CA LYS A 27 -9.45 -2.08 4.82
C LYS A 27 -10.95 -1.83 4.96
N THR A 28 -11.35 -0.60 5.29
CA THR A 28 -12.76 -0.24 5.55
C THR A 28 -13.46 0.35 4.31
N MET A 29 -12.76 0.54 3.20
CA MET A 29 -13.37 1.07 1.98
C MET A 29 -14.40 0.09 1.41
N PRO A 30 -15.57 0.58 0.95
CA PRO A 30 -16.58 -0.25 0.30
C PRO A 30 -16.21 -0.60 -1.16
N VAL A 31 -15.04 -0.14 -1.63
CA VAL A 31 -14.53 -0.31 -2.99
C VAL A 31 -13.09 -0.83 -2.92
N LYS A 32 -12.69 -1.67 -3.88
CA LYS A 32 -11.29 -2.09 -3.98
C LYS A 32 -10.40 -0.88 -4.23
N PRO A 33 -9.24 -0.76 -3.55
CA PRO A 33 -8.27 0.28 -3.83
C PRO A 33 -7.73 0.12 -5.27
N ASP A 34 -7.30 1.22 -5.85
CA ASP A 34 -6.71 1.25 -7.19
C ASP A 34 -5.17 1.34 -7.13
N VAL A 35 -4.55 1.32 -8.31
CA VAL A 35 -3.09 1.42 -8.48
C VAL A 35 -2.48 2.63 -7.77
N LEU A 36 -3.22 3.75 -7.70
CA LEU A 36 -2.77 4.99 -7.09
C LEU A 36 -2.75 4.88 -5.56
N ILE A 37 -3.82 4.34 -4.97
CA ILE A 37 -3.91 4.08 -3.53
C ILE A 37 -2.78 3.13 -3.08
N CYS A 38 -2.59 2.03 -3.81
CA CYS A 38 -1.52 1.08 -3.53
C CYS A 38 -0.14 1.75 -3.66
N GLY A 39 0.09 2.52 -4.73
CA GLY A 39 1.34 3.25 -4.95
C GLY A 39 1.66 4.24 -3.82
N ALA A 40 0.67 4.96 -3.29
CA ALA A 40 0.84 5.90 -2.20
C ALA A 40 1.30 5.20 -0.91
N ILE A 41 0.64 4.09 -0.53
CA ILE A 41 0.99 3.30 0.66
C ILE A 41 2.40 2.73 0.54
N LEU A 42 2.71 2.08 -0.58
CA LEU A 42 4.02 1.44 -0.80
C LEU A 42 5.15 2.50 -0.81
N SER A 43 4.89 3.67 -1.39
CA SER A 43 5.86 4.79 -1.40
C SER A 43 6.11 5.34 0.01
N ALA A 44 5.07 5.48 0.82
CA ALA A 44 5.19 5.92 2.22
C ALA A 44 5.98 4.92 3.06
N CYS A 45 5.73 3.61 2.89
CA CYS A 45 6.48 2.56 3.58
C CYS A 45 7.96 2.60 3.18
N LYS A 46 8.26 2.80 1.89
CA LYS A 46 9.64 2.92 1.39
C LYS A 46 10.35 4.13 1.98
N SER A 47 9.67 5.27 2.05
CA SER A 47 10.22 6.53 2.59
C SER A 47 10.54 6.42 4.08
N LYS A 48 9.75 5.67 4.85
CA LYS A 48 9.91 5.56 6.31
C LYS A 48 10.83 4.41 6.73
N GLY A 49 11.24 3.54 5.81
CA GLY A 49 11.94 2.29 6.16
C GLY A 49 11.03 1.27 6.87
N THR A 50 9.74 1.55 6.99
CA THR A 50 8.71 0.69 7.60
C THR A 50 8.17 -0.35 6.62
N LEU A 51 8.96 -0.72 5.62
CA LEU A 51 8.60 -1.75 4.62
C LEU A 51 8.23 -3.09 5.28
N THR A 52 8.79 -3.35 6.46
CA THR A 52 8.53 -4.54 7.29
C THR A 52 7.23 -4.49 8.08
N GLU A 53 6.56 -3.34 8.14
CA GLU A 53 5.37 -3.15 8.98
C GLU A 53 4.05 -3.30 8.20
N LEU A 54 4.12 -3.51 6.88
CA LEU A 54 2.93 -3.78 6.08
C LEU A 54 2.36 -5.17 6.46
N PRO A 55 1.10 -5.25 6.94
CA PRO A 55 0.49 -6.53 7.24
C PRO A 55 0.44 -7.41 5.98
N ARG A 56 0.78 -8.69 6.14
CA ARG A 56 0.78 -9.66 5.03
C ARG A 56 -0.56 -9.71 4.29
N GLU A 57 -1.67 -9.59 5.01
CA GLU A 57 -3.02 -9.54 4.44
C GLU A 57 -3.21 -8.36 3.46
N VAL A 58 -2.60 -7.21 3.76
CA VAL A 58 -2.66 -6.04 2.87
C VAL A 58 -1.83 -6.31 1.62
N LEU A 59 -0.62 -6.84 1.80
CA LEU A 59 0.27 -7.25 0.71
C LEU A 59 -0.34 -8.32 -0.20
N ASP A 60 -1.10 -9.27 0.37
CA ASP A 60 -1.79 -10.31 -0.40
C ASP A 60 -3.00 -9.70 -1.14
N SER A 61 -3.77 -8.82 -0.51
CA SER A 61 -4.88 -8.10 -1.18
C SER A 61 -4.39 -7.30 -2.39
N PHE A 62 -3.18 -6.77 -2.27
CA PHE A 62 -2.42 -6.04 -3.28
C PHE A 62 -2.04 -6.95 -4.46
N LEU A 63 -1.57 -8.17 -4.21
CA LEU A 63 -1.27 -9.15 -5.26
C LEU A 63 -2.52 -9.64 -6.02
N GLU A 64 -3.66 -9.71 -5.35
CA GLU A 64 -4.94 -10.07 -5.96
C GLU A 64 -5.51 -8.98 -6.88
N MET A 65 -4.92 -7.79 -6.88
CA MET A 65 -5.23 -6.75 -7.85
C MET A 65 -4.36 -6.96 -9.10
N GLU A 66 -5.02 -7.20 -10.24
CA GLU A 66 -4.34 -7.08 -11.53
C GLU A 66 -4.04 -5.60 -11.78
N PHE A 67 -2.80 -5.18 -11.54
CA PHE A 67 -2.34 -3.87 -11.97
C PHE A 67 -1.94 -3.95 -13.45
N GLU A 68 -2.52 -3.14 -14.33
CA GLU A 68 -1.95 -2.97 -15.67
C GLU A 68 -0.58 -2.26 -15.63
N ASP A 69 -0.26 -1.61 -14.49
CA ASP A 69 0.97 -0.84 -14.30
C ASP A 69 2.12 -1.70 -13.72
N SER A 70 3.12 -1.94 -14.58
CA SER A 70 4.36 -2.65 -14.22
C SER A 70 5.15 -2.01 -13.06
N GLY A 71 5.05 -0.69 -12.85
CA GLY A 71 5.77 0.03 -11.81
C GLY A 71 5.32 -0.36 -10.40
N VAL A 72 4.03 -0.62 -10.22
CA VAL A 72 3.48 -1.10 -8.94
C VAL A 72 3.94 -2.52 -8.64
N TYR A 73 4.02 -3.40 -9.64
CA TYR A 73 4.57 -4.74 -9.46
C TYR A 73 6.04 -4.75 -9.03
N VAL A 74 6.86 -3.87 -9.58
CA VAL A 74 8.27 -3.72 -9.16
C VAL A 74 8.35 -3.23 -7.72
N LEU A 75 7.52 -2.25 -7.35
CA LEU A 75 7.48 -1.74 -5.98
C LEU A 75 7.02 -2.82 -4.99
N MET A 76 5.98 -3.59 -5.32
CA MET A 76 5.53 -4.73 -4.52
C MET A 76 6.61 -5.81 -4.39
N SER A 77 7.25 -6.20 -5.48
CA SER A 77 8.32 -7.21 -5.47
C SER A 77 9.47 -6.82 -4.55
N ASN A 78 9.87 -5.54 -4.56
CA ASN A 78 10.90 -5.01 -3.66
C ASN A 78 10.46 -5.09 -2.19
N ILE A 79 9.18 -4.84 -1.90
CA ILE A 79 8.63 -4.85 -0.55
C ILE A 79 8.45 -6.28 -0.01
N PHE A 80 7.99 -7.20 -0.86
CA PHE A 80 7.95 -8.63 -0.55
C PHE A 80 9.36 -9.19 -0.28
N ALA A 81 10.34 -8.82 -1.10
CA ALA A 81 11.74 -9.22 -0.89
C ALA A 81 12.31 -8.65 0.40
N ALA A 82 12.00 -7.39 0.75
CA ALA A 82 12.40 -6.79 2.01
C ALA A 82 11.76 -7.49 3.22
N ASN A 83 10.49 -7.87 3.14
CA ASN A 83 9.79 -8.62 4.20
C ASN A 83 10.31 -10.05 4.38
N ARG A 84 10.65 -10.76 3.29
CA ARG A 84 11.18 -12.13 3.36
C ARG A 84 12.62 -12.23 3.88
N ARG A 85 13.37 -11.13 3.91
CA ARG A 85 14.76 -11.10 4.41
C ARG A 85 14.86 -11.05 5.94
N TRP A 86 13.73 -11.09 6.66
CA TRP A 86 13.68 -11.13 8.12
C TRP A 86 13.30 -12.50 8.69
N ASP A 87 12.98 -13.49 7.83
CA ASP A 87 12.78 -14.89 8.23
C ASP A 87 14.09 -15.72 8.22
N ASP A 88 15.26 -15.08 8.07
CA ASP A 88 16.61 -15.68 8.13
C ASP A 88 17.41 -15.21 9.35
#